data_AF-A0A250WPZ5-F1
#
_entry.id   AF-A0A250WPZ5-F1
#
_cell.length_a   1.000
_cell.length_b   1.000
_cell.length_c   1.000
_cell.angle_alpha   90.00
_cell.angle_beta   90.00
_cell.angle_gamma   90.00
#
_symmetry.space_group_name_H-M   'P 1'
#
loop_
_entity.id
_entity.type
_entity.pdbx_description
1 polymer ?
#
loop_
_entity_poly.entity_id
_entity_poly.type
_entity_poly.pdbx_seq_one_letter_code
_entity_poly.pdbx_strand_id
1 'polypeptide(L)'
;MNYSRLKSLFFRASATLQAWLEANTAARQLFDNAGNVLQRLPDISNGHNFKSFLNGQELQHLVAAEQAGSAHAVIMRLNKNLERMTEVVNQQERLCVESWDALGSATSTAHAGAMLGACVSPAQMIEAMEDVWNMCRSELCLKLALAYELTNSLSFSVYEESQGLFHSSIHVDETSASYLLLKRSTQRCPS
;
A
#
# COMPACT_ATOMS: atom_id res chain seq x y z
N MET A 1 33.25 -8.36 -14.72
CA MET A 1 32.39 -7.76 -13.67
C MET A 1 32.56 -6.25 -13.59
N ASN A 2 31.55 -5.46 -14.01
CA ASN A 2 31.58 -4.00 -13.92
C ASN A 2 31.02 -3.52 -12.56
N TYR A 3 31.83 -3.67 -11.50
CA TYR A 3 31.45 -3.41 -10.11
C TYR A 3 30.89 -1.98 -9.88
N SER A 4 31.35 -0.99 -10.65
CA SER A 4 30.84 0.38 -10.55
C SER A 4 29.39 0.50 -11.02
N ARG A 5 28.95 -0.29 -12.01
CA ARG A 5 27.56 -0.34 -12.48
C ARG A 5 26.64 -0.92 -11.41
N LEU A 6 27.01 -2.07 -10.83
CA LEU A 6 26.23 -2.69 -9.76
C LEU A 6 26.13 -1.76 -8.54
N LYS A 7 27.24 -1.14 -8.13
CA LYS A 7 27.24 -0.16 -7.04
C LYS A 7 26.30 1.03 -7.29
N SER A 8 26.24 1.51 -8.53
CA SER A 8 25.30 2.57 -8.93
C SER A 8 23.83 2.12 -8.83
N LEU A 9 23.53 0.89 -9.26
CA LEU A 9 22.19 0.30 -9.15
C LEU A 9 21.75 0.15 -7.69
N PHE A 10 22.64 -0.31 -6.81
CA PHE A 10 22.35 -0.39 -5.36
C PHE A 10 22.07 0.97 -4.72
N PHE A 11 22.83 1.99 -5.10
CA PHE A 11 22.59 3.34 -4.60
C PHE A 11 21.23 3.88 -5.05
N ARG A 12 20.87 3.65 -6.32
CA ARG A 12 19.54 3.99 -6.85
C ARG A 12 18.43 3.22 -6.12
N ALA A 13 18.60 1.92 -5.89
CA ALA A 13 17.63 1.10 -5.17
C ALA A 13 17.41 1.59 -3.72
N SER A 14 18.49 1.99 -3.05
CA SER A 14 18.43 2.58 -1.71
C SER A 14 17.66 3.91 -1.70
N ALA A 15 17.88 4.77 -2.70
CA ALA A 15 17.13 6.02 -2.85
C ALA A 15 15.64 5.76 -3.14
N THR A 16 15.32 4.77 -3.97
CA THR A 16 13.94 4.37 -4.27
C THR A 16 13.25 3.79 -3.02
N LEU A 17 13.97 3.03 -2.18
CA LEU A 17 13.44 2.57 -0.88
C LEU A 17 13.14 3.75 0.06
N GLN A 18 13.99 4.78 0.10
CA GLN A 18 13.69 5.97 0.89
C GLN A 18 12.41 6.67 0.40
N ALA A 19 12.24 6.81 -0.92
CA ALA A 19 11.01 7.34 -1.50
C ALA A 19 9.78 6.47 -1.17
N TRP A 20 9.93 5.15 -1.10
CA TRP A 20 8.89 4.23 -0.63
C TRP A 20 8.49 4.52 0.82
N LEU A 21 9.46 4.65 1.73
CA LEU A 21 9.19 4.89 3.15
C LEU A 21 8.44 6.21 3.38
N GLU A 22 8.81 7.26 2.65
CA GLU A 22 8.11 8.55 2.69
C GLU A 22 6.67 8.42 2.19
N ALA A 23 6.46 7.79 1.04
CA ALA A 23 5.14 7.59 0.48
C ALA A 23 4.27 6.67 1.37
N ASN A 24 4.86 5.64 1.97
CA ASN A 24 4.19 4.75 2.92
C ASN A 24 3.73 5.51 4.17
N THR A 25 4.59 6.36 4.73
CA THR A 25 4.26 7.19 5.89
C THR A 25 3.09 8.13 5.58
N ALA A 26 3.12 8.77 4.40
CA ALA A 26 2.01 9.61 3.95
C ALA A 26 0.71 8.82 3.75
N ALA A 27 0.79 7.60 3.17
CA ALA A 27 -0.37 6.73 3.00
C ALA A 27 -1.02 6.38 4.33
N ARG A 28 -0.22 6.00 5.33
CA ARG A 28 -0.71 5.67 6.68
C ARG A 28 -1.48 6.82 7.31
N GLN A 29 -0.92 8.03 7.27
CA GLN A 29 -1.60 9.22 7.77
C GLN A 29 -2.92 9.49 7.03
N LEU A 30 -2.97 9.27 5.72
CA LEU A 30 -4.19 9.44 4.94
C LEU A 30 -5.25 8.38 5.27
N PHE A 31 -4.85 7.13 5.53
CA PHE A 31 -5.75 6.09 6.03
C PHE A 31 -6.30 6.43 7.41
N ASP A 32 -5.47 6.90 8.34
CA ASP A 32 -5.92 7.32 9.68
C ASP A 32 -6.93 8.48 9.58
N ASN A 33 -6.65 9.46 8.72
CA ASN A 33 -7.57 10.56 8.46
C ASN A 33 -8.90 10.08 7.86
N ALA A 34 -8.87 9.15 6.90
CA ALA A 34 -10.08 8.56 6.34
C ALA A 34 -10.88 7.82 7.41
N GLY A 35 -10.22 7.03 8.26
CA GLY A 35 -10.84 6.34 9.39
C GLY A 35 -11.51 7.31 10.37
N ASN A 36 -10.83 8.40 10.74
CA ASN A 36 -11.36 9.43 11.63
C ASN A 36 -12.62 10.11 11.06
N VAL A 37 -12.66 10.38 9.75
CA VAL A 37 -13.85 10.97 9.11
C VAL A 37 -15.00 9.97 9.12
N LEU A 38 -14.74 8.70 8.75
CA LEU A 38 -15.77 7.66 8.72
C LEU A 38 -16.36 7.37 10.12
N GLN A 39 -15.53 7.38 11.17
CA GLN A 39 -15.97 7.17 12.55
C GLN A 39 -16.93 8.25 13.05
N ARG A 40 -16.87 9.47 12.50
CA ARG A 40 -17.76 10.59 12.89
C ARG A 40 -19.11 10.57 12.19
N LEU A 41 -19.24 9.85 11.07
CA LEU A 41 -20.49 9.83 10.29
C LEU A 41 -21.74 9.38 11.07
N PRO A 42 -21.68 8.38 11.98
CA PRO A 42 -22.84 8.00 12.79
C PRO A 42 -23.32 9.14 13.70
N ASP A 43 -22.40 9.88 14.32
CA ASP A 43 -22.74 10.99 15.22
C ASP A 43 -23.37 12.16 14.47
N ILE A 44 -22.90 12.42 13.25
CA ILE A 44 -23.47 13.45 12.38
C ILE A 44 -24.84 13.03 11.87
N SER A 45 -25.03 11.73 11.63
CA SER A 45 -26.31 11.17 11.16
C SER A 45 -27.37 11.13 12.27
N ASN A 46 -26.95 11.15 13.55
CA ASN A 46 -27.86 11.18 14.68
C ASN A 46 -28.41 12.59 14.94
N GLY A 47 -29.61 12.86 14.42
CA GLY A 47 -30.28 14.15 14.58
C GLY A 47 -30.54 14.56 16.04
N HIS A 48 -30.49 13.64 17.01
CA HIS A 48 -30.55 14.00 18.43
C HIS A 48 -29.41 14.92 18.87
N ASN A 49 -28.22 14.78 18.28
CA ASN A 49 -27.05 15.60 18.59
C ASN A 49 -27.23 17.07 18.18
N PHE A 50 -28.20 17.35 17.31
CA PHE A 50 -28.47 18.70 16.80
C PHE A 50 -29.74 19.34 17.39
N LYS A 51 -30.51 18.62 18.22
CA LYS A 51 -31.82 19.09 18.74
C LYS A 51 -31.75 20.34 19.61
N SER A 52 -30.61 20.61 20.23
CA SER A 52 -30.39 21.79 21.07
C SER A 52 -30.14 23.08 20.28
N PHE A 53 -29.91 22.99 18.96
CA PHE A 53 -29.63 24.15 18.12
C PHE A 53 -30.89 24.67 17.43
N LEU A 54 -31.01 25.99 17.34
CA LEU A 54 -31.93 26.63 16.38
C LEU A 54 -31.53 26.18 14.97
N ASN A 55 -32.50 25.67 14.20
CA ASN A 55 -32.30 25.07 12.88
C ASN A 55 -31.36 23.84 12.88
N GLY A 56 -31.40 23.01 13.91
CA GLY A 56 -30.54 21.83 14.05
C GLY A 56 -30.49 20.91 12.82
N GLN A 57 -31.58 20.76 12.08
CA GLN A 57 -31.61 19.96 10.85
C GLN A 57 -30.79 20.58 9.70
N GLU A 58 -30.89 21.91 9.49
CA GLU A 58 -30.07 22.61 8.49
C GLU A 58 -28.59 22.52 8.85
N LEU A 59 -28.25 22.71 10.13
CA LEU A 59 -26.89 22.56 10.64
C LEU A 59 -26.36 21.13 10.45
N GLN A 60 -27.19 20.12 10.70
CA GLN A 60 -26.84 18.72 10.47
C GLN A 60 -26.49 18.47 9.00
N HIS A 61 -27.30 18.96 8.07
CA HIS A 61 -27.04 18.83 6.63
C HIS A 61 -25.73 19.53 6.21
N LEU A 62 -25.46 20.73 6.74
CA LEU A 62 -24.22 21.46 6.47
C LEU A 62 -22.99 20.70 6.99
N VAL A 63 -23.04 20.19 8.22
CA VAL A 63 -21.94 19.41 8.80
C VAL A 63 -21.71 18.11 8.02
N ALA A 64 -22.79 17.42 7.61
CA ALA A 64 -22.69 16.23 6.78
C ALA A 64 -22.04 16.52 5.42
N ALA A 65 -22.45 17.62 4.76
CA ALA A 65 -21.87 18.04 3.48
C ALA A 65 -20.38 18.36 3.60
N GLU A 66 -19.98 19.10 4.64
CA GLU A 66 -18.57 19.44 4.88
C GLU A 66 -17.72 18.19 5.15
N GLN A 67 -18.26 17.23 5.92
CA GLN A 67 -17.57 15.98 6.23
C GLN A 67 -17.46 15.07 5.00
N ALA A 68 -18.47 15.04 4.13
CA ALA A 68 -18.39 14.37 2.84
C ALA A 68 -17.33 15.00 1.93
N GLY A 69 -17.25 16.34 1.89
CA GLY A 69 -16.21 17.08 1.16
C GLY A 69 -14.81 16.76 1.69
N SER A 70 -14.64 16.73 3.00
CA SER A 70 -13.39 16.35 3.66
C SER A 70 -12.99 14.90 3.36
N ALA A 71 -13.93 13.95 3.47
CA ALA A 71 -13.72 12.54 3.13
C ALA A 71 -13.24 12.39 1.69
N HIS A 72 -13.93 13.05 0.74
CA HIS A 72 -13.57 13.01 -0.67
C HIS A 72 -12.17 13.57 -0.91
N ALA A 73 -11.81 14.69 -0.28
CA ALA A 73 -10.47 15.28 -0.40
C ALA A 73 -9.37 14.34 0.14
N VAL A 74 -9.61 13.65 1.26
CA VAL A 74 -8.67 12.67 1.82
C VAL A 74 -8.51 11.48 0.87
N ILE A 75 -9.61 10.93 0.34
CA ILE A 75 -9.59 9.82 -0.62
C ILE A 75 -8.81 10.19 -1.89
N MET A 76 -9.02 11.38 -2.43
CA MET A 76 -8.29 11.83 -3.63
C MET A 76 -6.79 11.96 -3.38
N ARG A 77 -6.39 12.47 -2.20
CA ARG A 77 -4.96 12.52 -1.81
C ARG A 77 -4.39 11.12 -1.61
N LEU A 78 -5.16 10.20 -1.02
CA LEU A 78 -4.77 8.81 -0.84
C LEU A 78 -4.52 8.13 -2.19
N ASN A 79 -5.44 8.25 -3.14
CA ASN A 79 -5.29 7.68 -4.48
C ASN A 79 -4.04 8.19 -5.19
N LYS A 80 -3.82 9.51 -5.19
CA LYS A 80 -2.60 10.11 -5.75
C LYS A 80 -1.32 9.59 -5.09
N ASN A 81 -1.36 9.39 -3.76
CA ASN A 81 -0.21 8.85 -3.06
C ASN A 81 0.02 7.36 -3.37
N LEU A 82 -1.04 6.58 -3.58
CA LEU A 82 -0.94 5.18 -4.01
C LEU A 82 -0.42 5.07 -5.45
N GLU A 83 -0.79 5.98 -6.35
CA GLU A 83 -0.17 6.09 -7.69
C GLU A 83 1.34 6.31 -7.59
N ARG A 84 1.78 7.24 -6.74
CA ARG A 84 3.21 7.45 -6.46
C ARG A 84 3.87 6.19 -5.90
N MET A 85 3.22 5.46 -4.99
CA MET A 85 3.75 4.20 -4.46
C MET A 85 3.90 3.14 -5.55
N THR A 86 2.94 3.04 -6.47
CA THR A 86 3.01 2.16 -7.66
C THR A 86 4.21 2.51 -8.54
N GLU A 87 4.44 3.80 -8.82
CA GLU A 87 5.62 4.24 -9.58
C GLU A 87 6.93 3.83 -8.90
N VAL A 88 7.02 3.96 -7.58
CA VAL A 88 8.20 3.57 -6.80
C VAL A 88 8.44 2.06 -6.86
N VAL A 89 7.39 1.23 -6.70
CA VAL A 89 7.50 -0.24 -6.81
C VAL A 89 7.94 -0.65 -8.22
N ASN A 90 7.39 -0.03 -9.27
CA ASN A 90 7.78 -0.30 -10.65
C ASN A 90 9.25 0.11 -10.92
N GLN A 91 9.74 1.17 -10.26
CA GLN A 91 11.15 1.53 -10.34
C GLN A 91 12.05 0.52 -9.63
N GLN A 92 11.64 -0.02 -8.47
CA GLN A 92 12.38 -1.07 -7.77
C GLN A 92 12.47 -2.35 -8.61
N GLU A 93 11.36 -2.77 -9.23
CA GLU A 93 11.32 -3.92 -10.15
C GLU A 93 12.35 -3.76 -11.28
N ARG A 94 12.33 -2.61 -11.96
CA ARG A 94 13.29 -2.30 -13.05
C ARG A 94 14.73 -2.37 -12.57
N LEU A 95 15.02 -1.85 -11.37
CA LEU A 95 16.36 -1.91 -10.79
C LEU A 95 16.79 -3.35 -10.46
N CYS A 96 15.88 -4.21 -10.03
CA CYS A 96 16.16 -5.64 -9.81
C CYS A 96 16.51 -6.34 -11.14
N VAL A 97 15.70 -6.13 -12.18
CA VAL A 97 15.95 -6.67 -13.53
C VAL A 97 17.28 -6.17 -14.09
N GLU A 98 17.53 -4.84 -14.05
CA GLU A 98 18.80 -4.24 -14.49
C GLU A 98 20.02 -4.81 -13.75
N SER A 99 19.85 -5.18 -12.48
CA SER A 99 20.93 -5.73 -11.65
C SER A 99 21.23 -7.18 -11.99
N TRP A 100 20.20 -8.00 -12.20
CA TRP A 100 20.34 -9.38 -12.68
C TRP A 100 20.99 -9.42 -14.07
N ASP A 101 20.57 -8.55 -14.99
CA ASP A 101 21.19 -8.41 -16.31
C ASP A 101 22.66 -8.00 -16.22
N ALA A 102 22.98 -7.05 -15.33
CA ALA A 102 24.36 -6.61 -15.09
C ALA A 102 25.24 -7.71 -14.48
N LEU A 103 24.66 -8.64 -13.72
CA LEU A 103 25.36 -9.80 -13.15
C LEU A 103 25.59 -10.90 -14.19
N GLY A 104 24.55 -11.24 -14.96
CA GLY A 104 24.58 -12.30 -15.99
C GLY A 104 25.42 -11.96 -17.21
N SER A 105 25.50 -10.68 -17.59
CA SER A 105 26.36 -10.21 -18.68
C SER A 105 27.86 -10.16 -18.33
N ALA A 106 28.22 -10.29 -17.04
CA ALA A 106 29.55 -9.93 -16.56
C ALA A 106 30.33 -11.05 -15.86
N THR A 107 29.76 -12.26 -15.69
CA THR A 107 30.33 -13.31 -14.84
C THR A 107 29.88 -14.73 -15.21
N SER A 108 30.75 -15.75 -15.03
CA SER A 108 30.28 -17.14 -14.91
C SER A 108 29.55 -17.27 -13.57
N THR A 109 28.45 -18.02 -13.54
CA THR A 109 27.56 -18.20 -12.37
C THR A 109 28.31 -18.61 -11.09
N ALA A 110 29.45 -19.30 -11.20
CA ALA A 110 30.31 -19.68 -10.08
C ALA A 110 31.00 -18.50 -9.36
N HIS A 111 31.28 -17.39 -10.05
CA HIS A 111 31.92 -16.20 -9.47
C HIS A 111 30.91 -15.22 -8.88
N ALA A 112 29.65 -15.26 -9.33
CA ALA A 112 28.59 -14.40 -8.84
C ALA A 112 28.14 -14.76 -7.40
N GLY A 113 28.18 -16.05 -7.06
CA GLY A 113 27.90 -16.57 -5.72
C GLY A 113 29.15 -16.75 -4.83
N ALA A 114 30.35 -16.48 -5.35
CA ALA A 114 31.58 -16.58 -4.56
C ALA A 114 31.64 -15.43 -3.54
N MET A 115 31.62 -15.75 -2.26
CA MET A 115 31.90 -14.77 -1.21
C MET A 115 33.36 -14.32 -1.32
N LEU A 116 33.57 -13.03 -1.60
CA LEU A 116 34.89 -12.41 -1.50
C LEU A 116 35.19 -12.11 -0.03
N GLY A 117 35.54 -13.13 0.74
CA GLY A 117 35.84 -13.02 2.17
C GLY A 117 34.59 -12.73 3.02
N ALA A 118 34.65 -11.71 3.90
CA ALA A 118 33.55 -11.33 4.78
C ALA A 118 32.47 -10.43 4.12
N CYS A 119 32.61 -10.14 2.83
CA CYS A 119 31.66 -9.29 2.10
C CYS A 119 30.53 -10.10 1.47
N VAL A 120 29.32 -9.53 1.49
CA VAL A 120 28.14 -10.05 0.82
C VAL A 120 28.41 -10.14 -0.68
N SER A 121 28.04 -11.26 -1.31
CA SER A 121 28.23 -11.42 -2.75
C SER A 121 27.27 -10.52 -3.54
N PRO A 122 27.61 -10.10 -4.77
CA PRO A 122 26.71 -9.32 -5.61
C PRO A 122 25.36 -10.01 -5.85
N ALA A 123 25.33 -11.35 -5.97
CA ALA A 123 24.09 -12.11 -6.10
C ALA A 123 23.20 -11.95 -4.87
N GLN A 124 23.75 -12.15 -3.67
CA GLN A 124 23.02 -11.97 -2.40
C GLN A 124 22.50 -10.54 -2.22
N MET A 125 23.24 -9.53 -2.69
CA MET A 125 22.76 -8.16 -2.63
C MET A 125 21.56 -7.93 -3.57
N ILE A 126 21.53 -8.55 -4.75
CA ILE A 126 20.40 -8.46 -5.68
C ILE A 126 19.20 -9.23 -5.14
N GLU A 127 19.41 -10.43 -4.56
CA GLU A 127 18.37 -11.18 -3.86
C GLU A 127 17.73 -10.34 -2.75
N ALA A 128 18.53 -9.65 -1.94
CA ALA A 128 18.01 -8.74 -0.91
C ALA A 128 17.22 -7.55 -1.49
N MET A 129 17.59 -7.03 -2.66
CA MET A 129 16.79 -6.01 -3.36
C MET A 129 15.44 -6.57 -3.82
N GLU A 130 15.43 -7.80 -4.31
CA GLU A 130 14.22 -8.50 -4.76
C GLU A 130 13.27 -8.77 -3.58
N ASP A 131 13.80 -9.20 -2.43
CA ASP A 131 13.03 -9.35 -1.19
C ASP A 131 12.36 -8.05 -0.76
N VAL A 132 13.12 -6.94 -0.78
CA VAL A 132 12.58 -5.61 -0.44
C VAL A 132 11.50 -5.19 -1.43
N TRP A 133 11.73 -5.38 -2.74
CA TRP A 133 10.73 -5.09 -3.76
C TRP A 133 9.45 -5.91 -3.56
N ASN A 134 9.57 -7.22 -3.32
CA ASN A 134 8.43 -8.10 -3.06
C ASN A 134 7.64 -7.67 -1.83
N MET A 135 8.33 -7.25 -0.76
CA MET A 135 7.70 -6.70 0.43
C MET A 135 6.94 -5.40 0.12
N CYS A 136 7.56 -4.45 -0.58
CA CYS A 136 6.94 -3.18 -0.99
C CYS A 136 5.72 -3.43 -1.88
N ARG A 137 5.84 -4.32 -2.87
CA ARG A 137 4.74 -4.72 -3.76
C ARG A 137 3.57 -5.32 -2.98
N SER A 138 3.84 -6.25 -2.08
CA SER A 138 2.81 -6.88 -1.25
C SER A 138 2.08 -5.86 -0.37
N GLU A 139 2.83 -4.98 0.30
CA GLU A 139 2.26 -3.92 1.13
C GLU A 139 1.46 -2.89 0.30
N LEU A 140 1.86 -2.63 -0.96
CA LEU A 140 1.10 -1.79 -1.91
C LEU A 140 -0.24 -2.45 -2.27
N CYS A 141 -0.24 -3.73 -2.64
CA CYS A 141 -1.46 -4.46 -3.00
C CYS A 141 -2.49 -4.43 -1.86
N LEU A 142 -2.04 -4.62 -0.61
CA LEU A 142 -2.90 -4.53 0.56
C LEU A 142 -3.51 -3.12 0.74
N LYS A 143 -2.70 -2.07 0.54
CA LYS A 143 -3.20 -0.69 0.63
C LYS A 143 -4.16 -0.34 -0.50
N LEU A 144 -3.90 -0.79 -1.72
CA LEU A 144 -4.82 -0.61 -2.84
C LEU A 144 -6.16 -1.27 -2.54
N ALA A 145 -6.17 -2.51 -2.06
CA ALA A 145 -7.39 -3.20 -1.64
C ALA A 145 -8.15 -2.40 -0.57
N LEU A 146 -7.45 -1.89 0.45
CA LEU A 146 -8.07 -1.06 1.48
C LEU A 146 -8.66 0.26 0.92
N ALA A 147 -7.96 0.94 0.02
CA ALA A 147 -8.46 2.17 -0.60
C ALA A 147 -9.68 1.92 -1.49
N TYR A 148 -9.70 0.79 -2.20
CA TYR A 148 -10.87 0.36 -2.96
C TYR A 148 -12.06 0.00 -2.06
N GLU A 149 -11.82 -0.59 -0.89
CA GLU A 149 -12.85 -0.80 0.12
C GLU A 149 -13.44 0.53 0.61
N LEU A 150 -12.59 1.51 0.95
CA LEU A 150 -13.02 2.86 1.36
C LEU A 150 -13.88 3.57 0.30
N THR A 151 -13.62 3.31 -0.98
CA THR A 151 -14.33 3.92 -2.11
C THR A 151 -15.48 3.06 -2.64
N ASN A 152 -15.81 1.94 -1.98
CA ASN A 152 -16.78 0.94 -2.45
C ASN A 152 -16.54 0.45 -3.89
N SER A 153 -15.30 0.51 -4.39
CA SER A 153 -14.94 0.28 -5.79
C SER A 153 -14.06 -0.96 -6.00
N LEU A 154 -13.97 -1.86 -5.00
CA LEU A 154 -13.16 -3.09 -5.09
C LEU A 154 -13.72 -4.04 -6.15
N SER A 155 -12.90 -4.35 -7.17
CA SER A 155 -13.19 -5.41 -8.13
C SER A 155 -12.87 -6.79 -7.54
N PHE A 156 -13.53 -7.82 -8.05
CA PHE A 156 -13.36 -9.20 -7.57
C PHE A 156 -11.93 -9.73 -7.77
N SER A 157 -11.23 -9.31 -8.84
CA SER A 157 -9.84 -9.72 -9.08
C SER A 157 -8.86 -9.15 -8.05
N VAL A 158 -9.03 -7.89 -7.65
CA VAL A 158 -8.18 -7.24 -6.62
C VAL A 158 -8.48 -7.83 -5.23
N TYR A 159 -9.72 -8.27 -5.00
CA TYR A 159 -10.10 -9.01 -3.80
C TYR A 159 -9.37 -10.36 -3.70
N GLU A 160 -9.35 -11.17 -4.76
CA GLU A 160 -8.67 -12.48 -4.75
C GLU A 160 -7.16 -12.34 -4.56
N GLU A 161 -6.52 -11.35 -5.21
CA GLU A 161 -5.09 -11.09 -5.05
C GLU A 161 -4.74 -10.69 -3.61
N SER A 162 -5.52 -9.81 -3.00
CA SER A 162 -5.31 -9.39 -1.60
C SER A 162 -5.58 -10.52 -0.59
N GLN A 163 -6.60 -11.35 -0.83
CA GLN A 163 -6.87 -12.57 -0.06
C GLN A 163 -5.69 -13.55 -0.09
N GLY A 164 -5.12 -13.80 -1.27
CA GLY A 164 -3.94 -14.66 -1.42
C GLY A 164 -2.72 -14.14 -0.64
N LEU A 165 -2.52 -12.81 -0.61
CA LEU A 165 -1.46 -12.17 0.17
C LEU A 165 -1.68 -12.27 1.69
N PHE A 166 -2.93 -12.21 2.15
CA PHE A 166 -3.27 -12.42 3.56
C PHE A 166 -3.04 -13.87 4.00
N HIS A 167 -3.48 -14.85 3.22
CA HIS A 167 -3.31 -16.28 3.54
C HIS A 167 -1.83 -16.72 3.49
N SER A 168 -0.99 -16.04 2.71
CA SER A 168 0.44 -16.32 2.65
C SER A 168 1.28 -15.59 3.72
N SER A 169 0.68 -14.66 4.47
CA SER A 169 1.37 -13.86 5.49
C SER A 169 1.12 -14.43 6.89
N ILE A 170 2.15 -15.05 7.49
CA ILE A 170 2.12 -15.69 8.83
C ILE A 170 1.78 -14.69 9.98
N HIS A 171 1.77 -13.38 9.71
CA HIS A 171 1.61 -12.32 10.70
C HIS A 171 0.34 -11.47 10.58
N VAL A 172 -0.58 -11.82 9.68
CA VAL A 172 -1.89 -11.17 9.68
C VAL A 172 -2.90 -12.06 10.38
N ASP A 173 -3.61 -11.51 11.37
CA ASP A 173 -4.74 -12.18 12.00
C ASP A 173 -5.85 -12.42 10.96
N GLU A 174 -5.85 -13.64 10.43
CA GLU A 174 -6.75 -14.18 9.43
C GLU A 174 -8.21 -14.00 9.86
N THR A 175 -8.48 -14.02 11.17
CA THR A 175 -9.81 -13.88 11.77
C THR A 175 -10.38 -12.47 11.59
N SER A 176 -9.56 -11.45 11.82
CA SER A 176 -9.96 -10.03 11.70
C SER A 176 -10.14 -9.61 10.24
N ALA A 177 -9.26 -10.06 9.35
CA ALA A 177 -9.36 -9.80 7.91
C ALA A 177 -10.56 -10.54 7.29
N SER A 178 -10.72 -11.83 7.59
CA SER A 178 -11.84 -12.63 7.07
C SER A 178 -13.19 -12.12 7.58
N TYR A 179 -13.30 -11.69 8.83
CA TYR A 179 -14.54 -11.16 9.39
C TYR A 179 -14.99 -9.84 8.71
N LEU A 180 -14.06 -8.93 8.42
CA LEU A 180 -14.37 -7.68 7.71
C LEU A 180 -14.82 -7.92 6.26
N LEU A 181 -14.27 -8.95 5.61
CA LEU A 181 -14.58 -9.29 4.22
C LEU A 181 -15.86 -10.14 4.08
N LEU A 182 -16.13 -11.06 5.02
CA LEU A 182 -17.34 -11.92 5.02
C LEU A 182 -18.63 -11.16 5.37
N LYS A 183 -18.53 -10.10 6.18
CA LYS A 183 -19.66 -9.25 6.55
C LYS A 183 -20.28 -8.52 5.35
N ARG A 184 -19.54 -8.38 4.24
CA ARG A 184 -19.99 -7.67 3.03
C ARG A 184 -20.61 -8.59 1.96
N SER A 185 -20.15 -9.83 1.83
CA SER A 185 -20.77 -10.81 0.93
C SER A 185 -22.20 -11.15 1.35
N THR A 186 -22.46 -11.13 2.66
CA THR A 186 -23.80 -11.31 3.25
C THR A 186 -24.70 -10.07 3.13
N GLN A 187 -24.15 -8.86 2.98
CA GLN A 187 -24.92 -7.63 2.79
C GLN A 187 -25.30 -7.33 1.32
N ARG A 188 -24.70 -8.04 0.34
CA ARG A 188 -25.06 -7.91 -1.10
C ARG A 188 -26.23 -8.80 -1.54
N CYS A 189 -26.87 -9.55 -0.63
CA CYS A 189 -28.13 -10.25 -0.93
C CYS A 189 -29.30 -9.70 -0.09
N PRO A 190 -29.95 -8.62 -0.53
CA PRO A 190 -31.40 -8.56 -0.52
C PRO A 190 -31.91 -9.16 -1.84
N SER A 191 -32.77 -10.17 -1.70
CA SER A 191 -33.67 -10.69 -2.75
C SER A 191 -34.37 -9.59 -3.55
#